data_AF-A0A448X9X2-F1
#
_entry.id   AF-A0A448X9X2-F1
#
_cell.length_a   1.000
_cell.length_b   1.000
_cell.length_c   1.000
_cell.angle_alpha   90.00
_cell.angle_beta   90.00
_cell.angle_gamma   90.00
#
_symmetry.space_group_name_H-M   'P 1'
#
loop_
_entity.id
_entity.type
_entity.pdbx_description
1 polymer ?
#
loop_
_entity_poly.entity_id
_entity_poly.type
_entity_poly.pdbx_seq_one_letter_code
_entity_poly.pdbx_strand_id
1 'polypeptide(L)'
;MIIGKNYDTSHALATKIQGREVIKFYLCLVEGYFPNGDDDNGSNIIPVFCDQPIGTIDAKLGLQAVLSEGQGGKIARTAFIRIAWKPTDARKHHMEAEKKSKASLNGTSILLCRIYTGRTHQIRVHLQYLGKSFVYIFLMDAKNGS
;
A
#
# COMPACT_ATOMS: atom_id res chain seq x y z
N MET A 1 13.03 -0.74 9.96
CA MET A 1 13.57 0.63 10.15
C MET A 1 15.09 0.54 10.10
N ILE A 2 15.73 1.30 9.21
CA ILE A 2 17.19 1.23 9.00
C ILE A 2 17.82 2.52 9.52
N ILE A 3 18.82 2.41 10.40
CA ILE A 3 19.52 3.53 11.03
C ILE A 3 21.03 3.31 10.88
N GLY A 4 21.75 4.34 10.43
CA GLY A 4 23.21 4.33 10.40
C GLY A 4 23.78 4.49 11.81
N LYS A 5 24.82 3.72 12.15
CA LYS A 5 25.44 3.77 13.49
C LYS A 5 26.43 4.91 13.66
N ASN A 6 26.81 5.56 12.55
CA ASN A 6 27.72 6.69 12.54
C ASN A 6 27.35 7.64 11.37
N TYR A 7 28.05 8.78 11.29
CA TYR A 7 27.80 9.80 10.28
C TYR A 7 27.95 9.25 8.86
N ASP A 8 29.07 8.60 8.55
CA ASP A 8 29.38 8.12 7.20
C ASP A 8 28.35 7.11 6.70
N THR A 9 27.96 6.15 7.55
CA THR A 9 26.93 5.16 7.22
C THR A 9 25.55 5.80 7.06
N SER A 10 25.22 6.82 7.86
CA SER A 10 23.96 7.55 7.74
C SER A 10 23.89 8.36 6.45
N HIS A 11 25.00 9.02 6.09
CA HIS A 11 25.11 9.77 4.85
C HIS A 11 25.02 8.85 3.63
N ALA A 12 25.78 7.75 3.62
CA ALA A 12 25.71 6.76 2.55
C ALA A 12 24.30 6.16 2.40
N LEU A 13 23.62 5.86 3.50
CA LEU A 13 22.24 5.36 3.48
C LEU A 13 21.27 6.41 2.91
N ALA A 14 21.41 7.68 3.29
CA ALA A 14 20.59 8.76 2.76
C ALA A 14 20.76 8.91 1.24
N THR A 15 22.01 8.86 0.74
CA THR A 15 22.32 8.90 -0.69
C THR A 15 21.66 7.75 -1.44
N LYS A 16 21.74 6.52 -0.94
CA LYS A 16 21.06 5.36 -1.55
C LYS A 16 19.54 5.49 -1.58
N ILE A 17 18.95 6.04 -0.51
CA ILE A 17 17.50 6.30 -0.46
C ILE A 17 17.11 7.37 -1.49
N GLN A 18 17.89 8.45 -1.60
CA GLN A 18 17.67 9.52 -2.56
C GLN A 18 17.84 9.03 -4.01
N GLY A 19 18.81 8.15 -4.26
CA GLY A 19 19.03 7.47 -5.54
C GLY A 19 17.99 6.39 -5.89
N ARG A 20 17.00 6.14 -5.02
CA ARG A 20 15.99 5.07 -5.15
C ARG A 20 16.58 3.66 -5.26
N GLU A 21 17.80 3.45 -4.76
CA GLU A 21 18.45 2.13 -4.69
C GLU A 21 17.85 1.25 -3.58
N VAL A 22 17.17 1.88 -2.61
CA VAL A 22 16.47 1.18 -1.54
C VAL A 22 15.04 0.86 -1.97
N ILE A 23 14.76 -0.42 -2.14
CA ILE A 23 13.41 -0.93 -2.40
C ILE A 23 12.70 -1.13 -1.05
N LYS A 24 11.46 -0.65 -0.93
CA LYS A 24 10.67 -0.73 0.30
C LYS A 24 9.36 -1.45 0.06
N PHE A 25 9.12 -2.49 0.87
CA PHE A 25 7.89 -3.26 0.89
C PHE A 25 7.19 -3.15 2.24
N TYR A 26 5.86 -3.18 2.22
CA TYR A 26 5.01 -3.11 3.40
C TYR A 26 3.89 -4.13 3.27
N LEU A 27 3.40 -4.64 4.40
CA LEU A 27 2.15 -5.39 4.46
C LEU A 27 1.05 -4.49 5.01
N CYS A 28 -0.12 -4.52 4.39
CA CYS A 28 -1.28 -3.76 4.84
C CYS A 28 -2.48 -4.68 4.98
N LEU A 29 -3.26 -4.51 6.04
CA LEU A 29 -4.59 -5.10 6.17
C LEU A 29 -5.62 -4.04 5.79
N VAL A 30 -6.49 -4.35 4.83
CA VAL A 30 -7.56 -3.45 4.37
C VAL A 30 -8.92 -4.13 4.48
N GLU A 31 -9.96 -3.34 4.65
CA GLU A 31 -11.34 -3.83 4.64
C GLU A 31 -11.82 -4.15 3.22
N GLY A 32 -12.64 -5.19 3.11
CA GLY A 32 -13.23 -5.66 1.87
C GLY A 32 -12.24 -6.37 0.95
N TYR A 33 -12.78 -6.92 -0.14
CA TYR A 33 -11.99 -7.56 -1.17
C TYR A 33 -11.21 -6.50 -1.96
N PHE A 34 -9.91 -6.73 -2.12
CA PHE A 34 -9.03 -5.89 -2.94
C PHE A 34 -8.76 -6.59 -4.28
N PRO A 35 -9.02 -5.95 -5.42
CA PRO A 35 -8.76 -6.55 -6.71
C PRO A 35 -7.24 -6.70 -6.95
N ASN A 36 -6.84 -7.81 -7.56
CA ASN A 36 -5.64 -7.80 -8.41
C ASN A 36 -6.14 -7.52 -9.83
N GLY A 37 -5.35 -6.89 -10.69
CA GLY A 37 -5.76 -6.75 -12.10
C GLY A 37 -6.07 -8.14 -12.67
N ASP A 38 -7.19 -8.27 -13.38
CA ASP A 38 -7.82 -9.56 -13.63
C ASP A 38 -7.01 -10.44 -14.61
N ASP A 39 -6.72 -11.68 -14.21
CA ASP A 39 -7.45 -12.79 -14.81
C ASP A 39 -8.27 -13.50 -13.71
N ASP A 40 -9.57 -13.67 -13.93
CA ASP A 40 -10.49 -14.36 -13.02
C ASP A 40 -10.11 -15.85 -12.76
N ASN A 41 -9.05 -16.32 -13.42
CA ASN A 41 -8.47 -17.65 -13.30
C ASN A 41 -7.30 -17.74 -12.30
N GLY A 42 -6.87 -16.61 -11.72
CA GLY A 42 -5.87 -16.58 -10.64
C GLY A 42 -4.45 -16.94 -11.06
N SER A 43 -4.15 -16.91 -12.36
CA SER A 43 -2.84 -17.23 -12.92
C SER A 43 -1.90 -16.03 -12.95
N ASN A 44 -2.43 -14.81 -13.10
CA ASN A 44 -1.61 -13.60 -13.17
C ASN A 44 -1.92 -12.64 -12.02
N ILE A 45 -0.90 -12.36 -11.21
CA ILE A 45 -0.96 -11.34 -10.16
C ILE A 45 -0.57 -10.00 -10.78
N ILE A 46 -1.57 -9.23 -11.22
CA ILE A 46 -1.34 -7.88 -11.75
C ILE A 46 -1.48 -6.86 -10.59
N PRO A 47 -0.43 -6.07 -10.29
CA PRO A 47 -0.50 -5.06 -9.24
C PRO A 47 -1.46 -3.93 -9.61
N VAL A 48 -2.22 -3.45 -8.63
CA VAL A 48 -2.96 -2.18 -8.74
C VAL A 48 -1.99 -1.04 -8.45
N PHE A 49 -1.82 -0.14 -9.42
CA PHE A 49 -0.97 1.05 -9.26
C PHE A 49 -1.79 2.28 -8.86
N CYS A 50 -1.23 3.10 -7.98
CA CYS A 50 -1.72 4.43 -7.68
C CYS A 50 -0.58 5.44 -7.84
N ASP A 51 -0.73 6.33 -8.81
CA ASP A 51 0.25 7.35 -9.21
C ASP A 51 -0.19 8.77 -8.83
N GLN A 52 -1.13 8.88 -7.89
CA GLN A 52 -1.68 10.18 -7.50
C GLN A 52 -0.67 11.01 -6.71
N PRO A 53 -0.48 12.31 -7.03
CA PRO A 53 0.42 13.17 -6.26
C PRO A 53 -0.11 13.39 -4.83
N ILE A 54 0.80 13.51 -3.87
CA ILE A 54 0.46 13.69 -2.45
C ILE A 54 1.04 15.00 -1.95
N GLY A 55 0.24 15.76 -1.21
CA GLY A 55 0.67 16.97 -0.54
C GLY A 55 0.05 17.13 0.85
N THR A 56 0.55 18.12 1.57
CA THR A 56 0.11 18.47 2.92
C THR A 56 -1.09 19.41 2.83
N ILE A 57 -2.22 19.03 3.45
CA ILE A 57 -3.36 19.94 3.65
C ILE A 57 -3.10 20.84 4.86
N ASP A 58 -2.71 20.23 5.98
CA ASP A 58 -2.41 20.93 7.22
C ASP A 58 -1.17 20.32 7.87
N ALA A 59 -0.10 21.11 7.97
CA ALA A 59 1.16 20.66 8.53
C ALA A 59 1.11 20.47 10.05
N LYS A 60 0.29 21.26 10.77
CA LYS A 60 0.15 21.16 12.23
C LYS A 60 -0.59 19.90 12.63
N LEU A 61 -1.60 19.52 11.85
CA LEU A 61 -2.38 18.30 12.06
C LEU A 61 -1.76 17.07 11.38
N GLY A 62 -0.69 17.23 10.60
CA GLY A 62 -0.05 16.15 9.85
C GLY A 62 -0.96 15.55 8.76
N LEU A 63 -1.94 16.31 8.27
CA LEU A 63 -2.92 15.86 7.28
C LEU A 63 -2.30 15.86 5.88
N GLN A 64 -2.34 14.68 5.25
CA GLN A 64 -1.84 14.44 3.91
C GLN A 64 -3.01 13.96 3.04
N ALA A 65 -3.05 14.39 1.79
CA ALA A 65 -4.08 13.98 0.85
C ALA A 65 -3.54 13.95 -0.58
N VAL A 66 -4.36 13.40 -1.49
CA VAL A 66 -4.14 13.58 -2.92
C VAL A 66 -4.43 15.03 -3.28
N LEU A 67 -3.42 15.71 -3.82
CA LEU A 67 -3.51 17.09 -4.27
C LEU A 67 -2.91 17.18 -5.67
N SER A 68 -3.47 18.02 -6.53
CA SER A 68 -2.85 18.29 -7.83
C SER A 68 -1.48 18.97 -7.65
N GLU A 69 -0.61 18.91 -8.66
CA GLU A 69 0.70 19.57 -8.58
C GLU A 69 0.59 21.08 -8.37
N GLY A 70 -0.39 21.72 -9.01
CA GLY A 70 -0.70 23.15 -8.81
C GLY A 70 -1.14 23.50 -7.39
N GLN A 71 -1.60 22.52 -6.60
CA GLN A 71 -1.96 22.66 -5.19
C GLN A 71 -0.83 22.20 -4.25
N GLY A 72 0.39 22.02 -4.77
CA GLY A 72 1.55 21.58 -3.99
C GLY A 72 1.66 20.06 -3.82
N GLY A 73 0.88 19.28 -4.59
CA GLY A 73 1.04 17.84 -4.68
C GLY A 73 2.40 17.46 -5.26
N LYS A 74 3.06 16.48 -4.65
CA LYS A 74 4.33 15.94 -5.14
C LYS A 74 4.11 14.53 -5.66
N ILE A 75 4.75 14.21 -6.79
CA ILE A 75 4.66 12.88 -7.43
C ILE A 75 4.89 11.78 -6.40
N ALA A 76 3.98 10.81 -6.40
CA ALA A 76 4.00 9.64 -5.55
C ALA A 76 3.49 8.42 -6.32
N ARG A 77 4.14 7.26 -6.14
CA ARG A 77 3.75 6.01 -6.79
C ARG A 77 3.80 4.83 -5.81
N THR A 78 2.72 4.07 -5.78
CA THR A 78 2.58 2.85 -4.97
C THR A 78 1.98 1.73 -5.81
N ALA A 79 2.50 0.51 -5.66
CA ALA A 79 1.89 -0.70 -6.20
C ALA A 79 1.31 -1.54 -5.05
N PHE A 80 0.11 -2.05 -5.25
CA PHE A 80 -0.63 -2.88 -4.31
C PHE A 80 -0.91 -4.24 -4.93
N ILE A 81 -0.61 -5.31 -4.19
CA ILE A 81 -0.88 -6.68 -4.58
C ILE A 81 -1.62 -7.34 -3.44
N ARG A 82 -2.84 -7.85 -3.67
CA ARG A 82 -3.52 -8.69 -2.70
C ARG A 82 -2.86 -10.07 -2.66
N ILE A 83 -2.32 -10.42 -1.50
CA ILE A 83 -1.71 -11.73 -1.23
C ILE A 83 -2.66 -12.70 -0.53
N ALA A 84 -3.67 -12.20 0.19
CA ALA A 84 -4.69 -13.03 0.83
C ALA A 84 -6.02 -12.29 0.98
N TRP A 85 -7.12 -13.04 1.01
CA TRP A 85 -8.48 -12.57 1.28
C TRP A 85 -9.12 -13.46 2.34
N LYS A 86 -9.73 -12.87 3.36
CA LYS A 86 -10.49 -13.57 4.38
C LYS A 86 -11.90 -12.96 4.50
N PRO A 87 -12.96 -13.67 4.06
CA PRO A 87 -14.33 -13.23 4.28
C PRO A 87 -14.70 -13.31 5.77
N THR A 88 -15.44 -12.32 6.28
CA THR A 88 -15.92 -12.29 7.68
C THR A 88 -17.16 -13.19 7.86
N ASP A 89 -18.02 -13.25 6.84
CA ASP A 89 -19.30 -13.96 6.88
C ASP A 89 -19.22 -15.46 6.54
N ALA A 90 -18.00 -16.01 6.44
CA ALA A 90 -17.73 -17.37 5.95
C ALA A 90 -18.45 -18.50 6.71
N ARG A 91 -18.95 -18.22 7.93
CA ARG A 91 -19.66 -19.20 8.76
C ARG A 91 -21.19 -19.22 8.59
N LYS A 92 -21.79 -18.22 7.92
CA LYS A 92 -23.27 -18.09 7.88
C LYS A 92 -23.96 -18.54 6.60
N HIS A 93 -23.26 -18.72 5.48
CA HIS A 93 -23.92 -19.03 4.20
C HIS A 93 -23.11 -20.04 3.38
N HIS A 94 -23.10 -21.32 3.79
CA HIS A 94 -22.62 -22.41 2.94
C HIS A 94 -23.51 -22.66 1.70
N MET A 95 -24.69 -22.02 1.59
CA MET A 95 -25.63 -22.23 0.48
C MET A 95 -25.96 -21.00 -0.40
N GLU A 96 -25.63 -19.77 0.00
CA GLU A 96 -25.98 -18.55 -0.78
C GLU A 96 -24.77 -17.76 -1.31
N ALA A 97 -23.55 -18.13 -0.91
CA ALA A 97 -22.33 -17.43 -1.31
C ALA A 97 -21.99 -17.57 -2.81
N GLU A 98 -22.55 -18.57 -3.51
CA GLU A 98 -22.22 -18.83 -4.92
C GLU A 98 -22.78 -17.79 -5.91
N LYS A 99 -23.74 -16.94 -5.50
CA LYS A 99 -24.29 -15.89 -6.37
C LYS A 99 -23.68 -14.51 -6.18
N LYS A 100 -22.92 -14.26 -5.10
CA LYS A 100 -22.34 -12.94 -4.83
C LYS A 100 -20.87 -12.91 -5.24
N SER A 101 -20.49 -11.88 -6.00
CA SER A 101 -19.08 -11.63 -6.32
C SER A 101 -18.27 -11.43 -5.03
N LYS A 102 -17.00 -11.85 -5.01
CA LYS A 102 -16.10 -11.66 -3.85
C LYS A 102 -16.04 -10.19 -3.40
N ALA A 103 -16.19 -9.26 -4.34
CA ALA A 103 -16.26 -7.81 -4.10
C ALA A 103 -17.46 -7.39 -3.23
N SER A 104 -18.56 -8.13 -3.26
CA SER A 104 -19.78 -7.86 -2.48
C SER A 104 -19.75 -8.47 -1.07
N LEU A 105 -18.72 -9.26 -0.73
CA LEU A 105 -18.62 -9.92 0.57
C LEU A 105 -17.83 -9.04 1.56
N ASN A 106 -18.29 -9.03 2.81
CA ASN A 106 -17.52 -8.44 3.90
C ASN A 106 -16.32 -9.32 4.24
N GLY A 107 -15.21 -8.69 4.60
CA GLY A 107 -13.97 -9.38 4.94
C GLY A 107 -12.79 -8.44 4.98
N THR A 108 -11.59 -9.03 4.98
CA THR A 108 -10.33 -8.28 4.99
C THR A 108 -9.34 -8.86 3.97
N SER A 109 -8.60 -7.98 3.31
CA SER A 109 -7.52 -8.33 2.39
C SER A 109 -6.17 -7.98 2.97
N ILE A 110 -5.19 -8.87 2.79
CA ILE A 110 -3.78 -8.56 3.08
C ILE A 110 -3.11 -8.16 1.76
N LEU A 111 -2.46 -7.00 1.77
CA LEU A 111 -1.78 -6.42 0.63
C LEU A 111 -0.27 -6.40 0.86
N LEU A 112 0.50 -6.79 -0.15
CA LEU A 112 1.90 -6.42 -0.31
C LEU A 112 1.95 -5.08 -1.06
N CYS A 113 2.58 -4.09 -0.46
CA CYS A 113 2.68 -2.74 -0.98
C CYS A 113 4.14 -2.42 -1.29
N ARG A 114 4.42 -1.98 -2.52
CA ARG A 114 5.73 -1.42 -2.89
C ARG A 114 5.59 0.09 -3.09
N ILE A 115 6.39 0.87 -2.37
CA ILE A 115 6.48 2.32 -2.61
C ILE A 115 7.70 2.64 -3.47
N TYR A 116 7.51 3.48 -4.49
CA TYR A 116 8.58 3.95 -5.39
C TYR A 116 9.06 5.37 -5.01
N THR A 117 8.35 5.99 -4.08
CA THR A 117 8.58 7.31 -3.50
C THR A 117 8.36 7.24 -2.00
N GLY A 118 8.85 8.24 -1.25
CA GLY A 118 8.77 8.26 0.21
C GLY A 118 7.96 9.42 0.76
N ARG A 119 6.73 9.66 0.28
CA ARG A 119 5.88 10.74 0.83
C ARG A 119 5.30 10.35 2.20
N THR A 120 5.10 11.34 3.06
CA THR A 120 4.46 11.14 4.36
C THR A 120 3.06 10.54 4.16
N HIS A 121 2.74 9.48 4.92
CA HIS A 121 1.46 8.76 4.86
C HIS A 121 1.09 8.18 3.48
N GLN A 122 2.06 8.00 2.56
CA GLN A 122 1.80 7.65 1.16
C GLN A 122 0.84 6.47 0.96
N ILE A 123 1.10 5.33 1.60
CA ILE A 123 0.26 4.12 1.50
C ILE A 123 -1.18 4.40 1.96
N ARG A 124 -1.34 5.12 3.08
CA ARG A 124 -2.64 5.44 3.68
C ARG A 124 -3.48 6.31 2.74
N VAL A 125 -2.87 7.38 2.23
CA VAL A 125 -3.50 8.34 1.32
C VAL A 125 -3.90 7.67 0.00
N HIS A 126 -3.01 6.86 -0.58
CA HIS A 126 -3.29 6.15 -1.82
C HIS A 126 -4.39 5.10 -1.66
N LEU A 127 -4.44 4.34 -0.56
CA LEU A 127 -5.54 3.41 -0.30
C LEU A 127 -6.87 4.14 -0.14
N GLN A 128 -6.89 5.26 0.61
CA GLN A 128 -8.08 6.09 0.75
C GLN A 128 -8.57 6.64 -0.59
N TYR A 129 -7.65 7.10 -1.45
CA TYR A 129 -7.98 7.55 -2.81
C TYR A 129 -8.62 6.45 -3.66
N LEU A 130 -8.15 5.20 -3.52
CA LEU A 130 -8.73 4.03 -4.18
C LEU A 130 -10.06 3.57 -3.54
N GLY A 131 -10.63 4.35 -2.63
CA GLY A 131 -11.89 4.03 -1.95
C GLY A 131 -11.76 2.89 -0.93
N LYS A 132 -10.56 2.64 -0.40
CA LYS A 132 -10.29 1.59 0.59
C LYS A 132 -9.83 2.17 1.92
N SER A 133 -10.54 1.81 2.99
CA SER A 133 -10.07 2.05 4.36
C SER A 133 -9.01 1.00 4.72
N PHE A 134 -7.86 1.46 5.21
CA PHE A 134 -6.81 0.58 5.76
C PHE A 134 -7.01 0.43 7.26
N VAL A 135 -6.68 -0.75 7.78
CA VAL A 135 -6.81 -1.09 9.20
C VAL A 135 -5.45 -1.06 9.89
N TYR A 136 -4.44 -1.72 9.29
CA TYR A 136 -3.07 -1.78 9.84
C TYR A 136 -2.01 -1.78 8.73
N ILE A 137 -0.83 -1.21 9.01
CA ILE A 137 0.33 -1.20 8.11
C ILE A 137 1.55 -1.70 8.88
N PHE A 138 2.24 -2.69 8.34
CA PHE A 138 3.50 -3.23 8.86
C PHE A 138 4.62 -3.02 7.84
N LEU A 139 5.77 -2.51 8.28
CA LEU A 139 6.97 -2.39 7.43
C LEU A 139 7.66 -3.74 7.33
N MET A 140 7.91 -4.22 6.11
CA MET A 140 8.78 -5.38 5.89
C MET A 140 10.20 -4.88 5.66
N ASP A 141 11.12 -5.23 6.55
CA ASP A 141 12.55 -5.06 6.29
C ASP A 141 13.02 -6.26 5.46
N ALA A 142 13.26 -6.05 4.17
CA ALA A 142 13.91 -7.05 3.33
C ALA A 142 15.39 -7.14 3.75
N LYS A 143 15.75 -8.21 4.46
CA LYS A 143 17.16 -8.59 4.61
C LYS A 143 17.59 -9.18 3.28
N ASN A 144 18.48 -8.51 2.56
CA ASN A 144 19.19 -9.15 1.45
C ASN A 144 20.01 -10.31 2.06
N GLY A 145 19.76 -11.52 1.57
CA GLY A 145 20.53 -12.70 1.95
C GLY A 145 22.01 -12.49 1.65
N SER A 146 22.85 -12.72 2.65
CA SER A 146 24.29 -12.90 2.53
C SER A 146 24.61 -14.39 2.52
#